data_AF-A0A139CMF7-F1
#
_entry.id   AF-A0A139CMF7-F1
#
_cell.length_a   1.000
_cell.length_b   1.000
_cell.length_c   1.000
_cell.angle_alpha   90.00
_cell.angle_beta   90.00
_cell.angle_gamma   90.00
#
_symmetry.space_group_name_H-M   'P 1'
#
loop_
_entity.id
_entity.type
_entity.pdbx_description
1 polymer ?
#
loop_
_entity_poly.entity_id
_entity_poly.type
_entity_poly.pdbx_seq_one_letter_code
_entity_poly.pdbx_strand_id
1 'polypeptide(L)'
;MANCRCGNRLDSKGYCHECQQYDTSHKINDFFERRCGICKKLFKNLSFYMDHLESHPLCELCKERFISEKALNEHFESYHKCSICSEYFPFVSEHVVWSHPYCEFCKERFLTRDIFKEHMNAHPKCGHCGENFRDKVKLVIHIEEM
;
A
#
# COMPACT_ATOMS: atom_id res chain seq x y z
N MET A 1 32.56 12.43 10.34
CA MET A 1 31.11 12.55 10.11
C MET A 1 30.44 11.67 11.13
N ALA A 2 29.49 12.19 11.91
CA ALA A 2 28.78 11.38 12.90
C ALA A 2 27.88 10.39 12.15
N ASN A 3 28.06 9.10 12.43
CA ASN A 3 27.33 8.02 11.79
C ASN A 3 26.36 7.44 12.81
N CYS A 4 25.12 7.23 12.38
CA CYS A 4 24.13 6.52 13.16
C CYS A 4 24.62 5.09 13.46
N ARG A 5 24.10 4.46 14.52
CA ARG A 5 24.40 3.06 14.87
C ARG A 5 24.00 2.07 13.75
N CYS A 6 23.12 2.48 12.83
CA CYS A 6 22.79 1.75 11.61
C CYS A 6 23.78 1.95 10.45
N GLY A 7 24.87 2.68 10.64
CA GLY A 7 25.91 2.95 9.64
C GLY A 7 25.61 4.13 8.69
N ASN A 8 24.41 4.71 8.76
CA ASN A 8 24.00 5.81 7.87
C ASN A 8 24.41 7.19 8.37
N ARG A 9 24.48 8.13 7.43
CA ARG A 9 24.83 9.52 7.69
C ARG A 9 23.71 10.24 8.44
N LEU A 10 24.10 11.01 9.44
CA LEU A 10 23.19 11.89 10.17
C LEU A 10 23.06 13.24 9.47
N ASP A 11 21.88 13.85 9.58
CA ASP A 11 21.68 15.25 9.22
C ASP A 11 22.43 16.19 10.20
N SER A 12 22.38 17.50 9.94
CA SER A 12 22.99 18.52 10.80
C SER A 12 22.41 18.58 12.21
N LYS A 13 21.31 17.86 12.49
CA LYS A 13 20.62 17.76 13.77
C LYS A 13 20.79 16.38 14.41
N GLY A 14 21.70 15.55 13.89
CA GLY A 14 21.96 14.21 14.43
C GLY A 14 20.86 13.18 14.11
N TYR A 15 20.00 13.43 13.12
CA TYR A 15 18.91 12.53 12.71
C TYR A 15 19.33 11.63 11.55
N CYS A 16 19.03 10.34 11.66
CA CYS A 16 19.11 9.40 10.55
C CYS A 16 17.74 9.28 9.90
N HIS A 17 17.63 9.66 8.63
CA HIS A 17 16.39 9.50 7.85
C HIS A 17 16.07 8.04 7.54
N GLU A 18 17.09 7.17 7.53
CA GLU A 18 16.95 5.76 7.14
C GLU A 18 16.31 4.93 8.25
N CYS A 19 16.88 4.96 9.46
CA CYS A 19 16.31 4.24 10.61
C CYS A 19 15.37 5.11 11.45
N GLN A 20 15.19 6.38 11.07
CA GLN A 20 14.39 7.37 11.81
C GLN A 20 14.82 7.55 13.28
N GLN A 21 16.08 7.26 13.62
CA GLN A 21 16.65 7.42 14.96
C GLN A 21 17.63 8.60 15.01
N TYR A 22 17.94 9.08 16.20
CA TYR A 22 19.00 10.07 16.40
C TYR A 22 20.20 9.44 17.09
N ASP A 23 21.36 10.03 16.84
CA ASP A 23 22.56 9.69 17.58
C ASP A 23 22.47 10.18 19.03
N THR A 24 22.32 9.22 19.94
CA THR A 24 22.23 9.44 21.38
C THR A 24 23.60 9.60 22.05
N SER A 25 24.71 9.46 21.30
CA SER A 25 26.08 9.58 21.82
C SER A 25 26.54 11.04 21.97
N HIS A 26 25.91 11.98 21.26
CA HIS A 26 26.19 13.41 21.37
C HIS A 26 25.36 14.05 22.49
N LYS A 27 26.03 14.46 23.58
CA LYS A 27 25.47 15.37 24.59
C LYS A 27 25.30 16.78 24.00
N ILE A 28 24.20 17.03 23.29
CA ILE A 28 23.78 18.40 22.97
C ILE A 28 22.38 18.58 23.54
N ASN A 29 22.28 19.20 24.70
CA ASN A 29 20.99 19.37 25.38
C ASN A 29 20.78 20.76 25.99
N ASP A 30 21.30 21.82 25.34
CA ASP A 30 20.94 23.19 25.72
C ASP A 30 19.87 23.83 24.83
N PHE A 31 19.58 23.30 23.62
CA PHE A 31 18.55 23.87 22.73
C PHE A 31 17.82 22.82 21.86
N PHE A 32 17.55 21.62 22.39
CA PHE A 32 16.69 20.68 21.66
C PHE A 32 15.22 21.12 21.76
N GLU A 33 14.65 21.58 20.67
CA GLU A 33 13.22 21.79 20.52
C GLU A 33 12.75 21.21 19.18
N ARG A 34 11.88 20.19 19.22
CA ARG A 34 11.36 19.55 18.01
C ARG A 34 9.87 19.26 18.12
N ARG A 35 9.17 19.53 17.02
CA ARG A 35 7.76 19.21 16.83
C ARG A 35 7.61 17.86 16.16
N CYS A 36 6.77 16.98 16.70
CA CYS A 36 6.43 15.71 16.06
C CYS A 36 5.79 15.94 14.68
N GLY A 37 6.26 15.24 13.66
CA GLY A 37 5.71 15.31 12.31
C GLY A 37 4.26 14.82 12.22
N ILE A 38 3.88 13.87 13.08
CA ILE A 38 2.61 13.15 13.07
C ILE A 38 1.54 13.93 13.86
N CYS A 39 1.74 14.16 15.16
CA CYS A 39 0.74 14.78 16.03
C CYS A 39 1.02 16.26 16.37
N LYS A 40 2.10 16.83 15.85
CA LYS A 40 2.50 18.23 16.07
C LYS A 40 2.79 18.62 17.52
N LYS A 41 2.91 17.67 18.46
CA LYS A 41 3.34 17.94 19.84
C LYS A 41 4.81 18.39 19.89
N LEU A 42 5.10 19.38 20.73
CA LEU A 42 6.43 19.95 20.91
C LEU A 42 7.18 19.24 22.05
N PHE A 43 8.45 18.93 21.83
CA PHE A 43 9.31 18.29 22.81
C PHE A 43 10.59 19.09 22.99
N LYS A 44 11.00 19.27 24.25
CA LYS A 44 12.22 19.96 24.65
C LYS A 44 13.33 19.01 25.12
N ASN A 45 13.08 17.71 25.05
CA ASN A 45 14.02 16.66 25.44
C ASN A 45 14.06 15.59 24.34
N LEU A 46 15.27 15.27 23.88
CA LEU A 46 15.50 14.31 22.80
C LEU A 46 14.99 12.90 23.14
N SER A 47 15.24 12.41 24.37
CA SER A 47 14.81 11.08 24.81
C SER A 47 13.28 10.98 24.79
N PHE A 48 12.58 11.94 25.40
CA PHE A 48 11.12 11.95 25.40
C PHE A 48 10.52 12.10 24.00
N TYR A 49 11.23 12.77 23.08
CA TYR A 49 10.83 12.82 21.69
C TYR A 49 10.92 11.45 21.02
N MET A 50 11.96 10.64 21.30
CA MET A 50 12.07 9.27 20.76
C MET A 50 11.00 8.35 21.30
N ASP A 51 10.85 8.30 22.62
CA ASP A 51 9.87 7.44 23.28
C ASP A 51 8.46 7.78 22.76
N HIS A 52 8.22 9.08 22.51
CA HIS A 52 7.00 9.52 21.86
C HIS A 52 6.84 9.05 20.42
N LEU A 53 7.88 9.05 19.59
CA LEU A 53 7.79 8.54 18.22
C LEU A 53 7.44 7.05 18.19
N GLU A 54 7.99 6.28 19.12
CA GLU A 54 7.69 4.85 19.26
C GLU A 54 6.25 4.59 19.72
N SER A 55 5.65 5.53 20.46
CA SER A 55 4.25 5.42 20.90
C SER A 55 3.21 5.61 19.79
N HIS A 56 3.60 6.14 18.62
CA HIS A 56 2.69 6.24 17.48
C HIS A 56 2.47 4.86 16.84
N PRO A 57 1.21 4.44 16.62
CA PRO A 57 0.88 3.20 15.91
C PRO A 57 1.63 3.07 14.59
N LEU A 58 2.13 1.87 14.31
CA LEU A 58 2.95 1.55 13.15
C LEU A 58 2.18 0.61 12.21
N CYS A 59 2.15 0.92 10.91
CA CYS A 59 1.71 -0.06 9.93
C CYS A 59 2.81 -1.09 9.70
N GLU A 60 2.52 -2.36 9.97
CA GLU A 60 3.51 -3.42 9.82
C GLU A 60 3.86 -3.74 8.36
N LEU A 61 3.02 -3.34 7.40
CA LEU A 61 3.22 -3.63 5.98
C LEU A 61 4.08 -2.56 5.28
N CYS A 62 3.86 -1.28 5.58
CA CYS A 62 4.59 -0.16 4.94
C CYS A 62 5.51 0.62 5.89
N LYS A 63 5.50 0.29 7.18
CA LYS A 63 6.30 0.94 8.26
C LYS A 63 6.01 2.44 8.45
N GLU A 64 4.87 2.93 7.96
CA GLU A 64 4.39 4.29 8.22
C GLU A 64 3.77 4.37 9.63
N ARG A 65 3.95 5.52 10.29
CA ARG A 65 3.43 5.79 11.64
C ARG A 65 2.23 6.73 11.60
N PHE A 66 1.24 6.46 12.44
CA PHE A 66 -0.04 7.15 12.43
C PHE A 66 -0.33 7.84 13.76
N ILE A 67 -1.19 8.86 13.73
CA ILE A 67 -1.54 9.64 14.92
C ILE A 67 -2.40 8.84 15.93
N SER A 68 -3.06 7.77 15.48
CA SER A 68 -3.95 6.95 16.31
C SER A 68 -4.20 5.59 15.66
N GLU A 69 -4.67 4.63 16.45
CA GLU A 69 -5.11 3.31 15.98
C GLU A 69 -6.23 3.41 14.93
N LYS A 70 -7.14 4.39 15.08
CA LYS A 70 -8.19 4.64 14.10
C LYS A 70 -7.62 5.00 12.73
N ALA A 71 -6.66 5.93 12.70
CA ALA A 71 -6.02 6.35 11.45
C ALA A 71 -5.21 5.20 10.82
N LEU A 72 -4.57 4.37 11.64
CA LEU A 72 -3.88 3.16 11.19
C LEU A 72 -4.87 2.17 10.54
N ASN A 73 -6.01 1.91 11.17
CA ASN A 73 -7.03 1.02 10.64
C ASN A 73 -7.64 1.54 9.32
N GLU A 74 -7.94 2.84 9.23
CA GLU A 74 -8.38 3.47 7.99
C GLU A 74 -7.35 3.33 6.87
N HIS A 75 -6.06 3.45 7.19
CA HIS A 75 -4.97 3.20 6.26
C HIS A 75 -4.91 1.73 5.81
N PHE A 76 -5.01 0.76 6.73
CA PHE A 76 -5.03 -0.67 6.39
C PHE A 76 -6.17 -1.02 5.43
N GLU A 77 -7.38 -0.53 5.72
CA GLU A 77 -8.57 -0.78 4.91
C GLU A 77 -8.49 -0.15 3.50
N SER A 78 -7.80 0.99 3.35
CA SER A 78 -7.74 1.72 2.08
C SER A 78 -6.54 1.37 1.20
N TYR A 79 -5.38 1.08 1.79
CA TYR A 79 -4.13 0.85 1.05
C TYR A 79 -3.68 -0.60 1.02
N HIS A 80 -4.04 -1.39 2.02
CA HIS A 80 -3.53 -2.75 2.19
C HIS A 80 -4.58 -3.83 1.94
N LYS A 81 -5.87 -3.53 1.96
CA LYS A 81 -6.92 -4.51 1.72
C LYS A 81 -7.19 -4.72 0.23
N CYS A 82 -7.13 -5.97 -0.20
CA CYS A 82 -7.58 -6.36 -1.54
C CYS A 82 -9.11 -6.35 -1.61
N SER A 83 -9.67 -5.62 -2.57
CA SER A 83 -11.13 -5.54 -2.76
C SER A 83 -11.78 -6.82 -3.29
N ILE A 84 -10.99 -7.80 -3.74
CA ILE A 84 -11.48 -9.04 -4.36
C ILE A 84 -11.48 -10.19 -3.36
N CYS A 85 -10.37 -10.39 -2.64
CA CYS A 85 -10.23 -11.47 -1.65
C CYS A 85 -10.36 -11.00 -0.20
N SER A 86 -10.43 -9.70 0.06
CA SER A 86 -10.47 -9.10 1.41
C SER A 86 -9.23 -9.35 2.29
N GLU A 87 -8.16 -9.91 1.73
CA GLU A 87 -6.87 -10.12 2.39
C GLU A 87 -5.96 -8.90 2.29
N TYR A 88 -4.92 -8.85 3.14
CA TYR A 88 -4.05 -7.69 3.28
C TYR A 88 -2.66 -7.90 2.65
N PHE A 89 -2.16 -6.91 1.92
CA PHE A 89 -0.89 -6.96 1.21
C PHE A 89 -0.14 -5.62 1.26
N PRO A 90 1.21 -5.61 1.33
CA PRO A 90 2.00 -4.39 1.22
C PRO A 90 1.74 -3.62 -0.09
N PHE A 91 1.60 -4.36 -1.20
CA PHE A 91 1.40 -3.81 -2.55
C PHE A 91 0.13 -4.41 -3.18
N VAL A 92 -1.05 -3.91 -2.77
CA VAL A 92 -2.35 -4.43 -3.24
C VAL A 92 -2.51 -4.34 -4.75
N SER A 93 -2.02 -3.27 -5.37
CA SER A 93 -2.10 -3.08 -6.83
C SER A 93 -1.40 -4.22 -7.58
N GLU A 94 -0.21 -4.63 -7.12
CA GLU A 94 0.52 -5.76 -7.70
C GLU A 94 -0.19 -7.07 -7.43
N HIS A 95 -0.62 -7.31 -6.18
CA HIS A 95 -1.38 -8.51 -5.82
C HIS A 95 -2.60 -8.71 -6.73
N VAL A 96 -3.39 -7.65 -6.96
CA VAL A 96 -4.58 -7.71 -7.81
C VAL A 96 -4.24 -8.10 -9.25
N VAL A 97 -3.13 -7.62 -9.80
CA VAL A 97 -2.70 -7.96 -11.16
C VAL A 97 -2.25 -9.42 -11.26
N TRP A 98 -1.49 -9.93 -10.29
CA TRP A 98 -0.89 -11.27 -10.36
C TRP A 98 -1.82 -12.39 -9.88
N SER A 99 -2.70 -12.10 -8.93
CA SER A 99 -3.52 -13.12 -8.25
C SER A 99 -4.96 -13.17 -8.75
N HIS A 100 -5.49 -12.10 -9.33
CA HIS A 100 -6.89 -12.02 -9.77
C HIS A 100 -7.00 -11.82 -11.29
N PRO A 101 -7.28 -12.90 -12.05
CA PRO A 101 -7.45 -12.83 -13.50
C PRO A 101 -8.48 -11.78 -13.90
N TYR A 102 -8.20 -11.12 -15.03
CA TYR A 102 -9.03 -10.06 -15.58
C TYR A 102 -9.64 -10.51 -16.90
N CYS A 103 -10.95 -10.39 -17.03
CA CYS A 103 -11.63 -10.61 -18.30
C CYS A 103 -11.61 -9.33 -19.13
N GLU A 104 -10.99 -9.38 -20.30
CA GLU A 104 -10.92 -8.22 -21.19
C GLU A 104 -12.25 -7.89 -21.87
N PHE A 105 -13.19 -8.84 -21.92
CA PHE A 105 -14.49 -8.68 -22.57
C PHE A 105 -15.51 -7.97 -21.67
N CYS A 106 -15.65 -8.38 -20.39
CA CYS A 106 -16.56 -7.74 -19.44
C CYS A 106 -15.90 -6.76 -18.46
N LYS A 107 -14.56 -6.70 -18.44
CA LYS A 107 -13.76 -5.84 -17.55
C LYS A 107 -13.89 -6.21 -16.06
N GLU A 108 -14.23 -7.46 -15.77
CA GLU A 108 -14.34 -7.99 -14.40
C GLU A 108 -13.07 -8.73 -13.97
N ARG A 109 -12.82 -8.76 -12.65
CA ARG A 109 -11.75 -9.56 -12.04
C ARG A 109 -12.34 -10.72 -11.25
N PHE A 110 -11.59 -11.81 -11.19
CA PHE A 110 -12.04 -13.06 -10.58
C PHE A 110 -11.14 -13.46 -9.42
N LEU A 111 -11.76 -14.08 -8.40
CA LEU A 111 -11.05 -14.53 -7.21
C LEU A 111 -9.96 -15.55 -7.55
N THR A 112 -10.25 -16.50 -8.45
CA THR A 112 -9.33 -17.58 -8.82
C THR A 112 -9.28 -17.80 -10.33
N ARG A 113 -8.25 -18.52 -10.78
CA ARG A 113 -8.12 -18.95 -12.19
C ARG A 113 -9.20 -19.91 -12.64
N ASP A 114 -9.72 -20.75 -11.75
CA ASP A 114 -10.74 -21.73 -12.11
C ASP A 114 -12.10 -21.06 -12.35
N ILE A 115 -12.49 -20.12 -11.48
CA ILE A 115 -13.70 -19.31 -11.68
C ILE A 115 -13.58 -18.50 -12.98
N PHE A 116 -12.40 -17.94 -13.25
CA PHE A 116 -12.15 -17.22 -14.50
C PHE A 116 -12.30 -18.11 -15.75
N LYS A 117 -11.77 -19.34 -15.73
CA LYS A 117 -11.93 -20.28 -16.84
C LYS A 117 -13.39 -20.65 -17.08
N GLU A 118 -14.15 -20.87 -16.02
CA GLU A 118 -15.58 -21.13 -16.12
C GLU A 118 -16.33 -19.93 -16.72
N HIS A 119 -16.03 -18.72 -16.22
CA HIS A 119 -16.59 -17.47 -16.73
C HIS A 119 -16.34 -17.29 -18.25
N MET A 120 -15.14 -17.61 -18.72
CA MET A 120 -14.79 -17.48 -20.14
C MET A 120 -15.68 -18.33 -21.07
N ASN A 121 -16.25 -19.43 -20.58
CA ASN A 121 -17.17 -20.27 -21.36
C ASN A 121 -18.58 -19.67 -21.47
N ALA A 122 -18.93 -18.69 -20.63
CA ALA A 122 -20.23 -18.02 -20.64
C ALA A 122 -20.31 -16.88 -21.67
N HIS A 123 -19.17 -16.40 -22.18
CA HIS A 123 -19.15 -15.36 -23.20
C HIS A 123 -19.71 -15.87 -24.54
N PRO A 124 -20.65 -15.14 -25.16
CA PRO A 124 -21.08 -15.43 -26.51
C PRO A 124 -19.90 -15.44 -27.49
N LYS A 125 -19.84 -16.45 -28.34
CA LYS A 125 -18.76 -16.66 -29.30
C LYS A 125 -19.29 -16.58 -30.73
N CYS A 126 -18.59 -15.87 -31.62
CA CYS A 126 -18.93 -15.85 -33.03
C CYS A 126 -18.64 -17.22 -33.67
N GLY A 127 -19.64 -17.78 -34.36
CA GLY A 127 -19.49 -19.05 -35.06
C GLY A 127 -18.60 -18.97 -36.31
N HIS A 128 -18.39 -17.77 -36.86
CA HIS A 128 -17.61 -17.57 -38.09
C HIS A 128 -16.11 -17.37 -37.82
N CYS A 129 -15.73 -16.50 -36.88
CA CYS A 129 -14.32 -16.20 -36.57
C CYS A 129 -13.83 -16.80 -35.24
N GLY A 130 -14.74 -17.23 -34.36
CA GLY A 130 -14.39 -17.77 -33.05
C GLY A 130 -14.06 -16.73 -31.98
N GLU A 131 -14.29 -15.44 -32.21
CA GLU A 131 -14.07 -14.40 -31.20
C GLU A 131 -15.14 -14.43 -30.09
N ASN A 132 -14.75 -14.06 -28.87
CA ASN A 132 -15.66 -13.94 -27.73
C ASN A 132 -16.13 -12.49 -27.56
N PHE A 133 -17.35 -12.32 -27.08
CA PHE A 133 -18.00 -11.03 -26.91
C PHE A 133 -18.53 -10.87 -25.50
N ARG A 134 -18.59 -9.61 -25.03
CA ARG A 134 -19.13 -9.29 -23.70
C ARG A 134 -20.54 -9.83 -23.50
N ASP A 135 -21.39 -9.63 -24.49
CA ASP A 135 -22.81 -9.95 -24.46
C ASP A 135 -23.33 -10.25 -25.88
N LYS A 136 -24.60 -10.69 -25.95
CA LYS A 136 -25.23 -11.05 -27.22
C LYS A 136 -25.42 -9.86 -28.14
N VAL A 137 -25.59 -8.64 -27.62
CA VAL A 137 -25.78 -7.43 -28.43
C VAL A 137 -24.50 -7.14 -29.21
N LYS A 138 -23.35 -7.21 -28.55
CA LYS A 138 -22.04 -7.04 -29.19
C LYS A 138 -21.75 -8.11 -30.24
N LEU A 139 -22.15 -9.36 -29.97
CA LEU A 139 -22.04 -10.43 -30.97
C LEU A 139 -22.92 -10.18 -32.20
N VAL A 140 -24.18 -9.74 -32.01
CA VAL A 140 -25.09 -9.47 -33.13
C VAL A 140 -24.55 -8.35 -34.01
N ILE A 141 -24.13 -7.23 -33.40
CA ILE A 141 -23.52 -6.11 -34.15
C ILE A 141 -22.30 -6.60 -34.94
N HIS A 142 -21.42 -7.39 -34.31
CA HIS A 142 -20.27 -7.97 -35.00
C HIS A 142 -20.67 -8.82 -36.22
N ILE A 143 -21.69 -9.67 -36.10
CA ILE A 143 -22.17 -10.50 -37.21
C ILE A 143 -22.80 -9.65 -38.32
N GLU A 144 -23.50 -8.58 -37.98
CA GLU A 144 -24.12 -7.66 -38.96
C GLU A 144 -23.08 -6.82 -39.73
N GLU A 145 -21.93 -6.55 -39.11
CA GLU A 145 -20.82 -5.78 -39.70
C GLU A 145 -19.78 -6.64 -40.45
N MET A 146 -19.92 -7.97 -40.43
CA MET A 146 -19.06 -8.92 -41.16
C MET A 146 -19.39 -9.02 -42.64
#